data_AF-A0A8C4Q2Q2-F1
#
_entry.id   AF-A0A8C4Q2Q2-F1
#
_cell.length_a   1.000
_cell.length_b   1.000
_cell.length_c   1.000
_cell.angle_alpha   90.00
_cell.angle_beta   90.00
_cell.angle_gamma   90.00
#
_symmetry.space_group_name_H-M   'P 1'
#
loop_
_entity.id
_entity.type
_entity.pdbx_description
1 polymer ?
#
loop_
_entity_poly.entity_id
_entity_poly.type
_entity_poly.pdbx_seq_one_letter_code
_entity_poly.pdbx_strand_id
1 'polypeptide(L)'
;MSRIQEKNKYIREILADLGIQAVESASKPGDLESVWEPEMTEDEVPERVFVVQDWEVEMALSFTAEQKAQREETLKRNDDGKSIAQADNRRLQGLMDMMWGILELKKENVLKMEIPEPSCMSKPEEEWTVEDHHQMKDFNHQVKELNDKKEKYRNVLQDELKVMHSAIIEYCQSFDRALTCLFDKKIKIEMAIHQEELKLANLSNSLLLEDELNCREVQLNFMRQQKKQLKEQSAQLLLEAKERVENFRETYTNLVTGDKELERGFRREFPDLQSSIIDNLFKMYKHRPRAQKVRTLALSADPYAERPSSRSGTGTRGCHTVAPDDGGTRQTRVLPHGA
;
A
#
# COMPACT_ATOMS: atom_id res chain seq x y z
N MET A 1 2.72 -27.52 15.24
CA MET A 1 1.46 -28.16 15.68
C MET A 1 1.66 -29.58 16.18
N SER A 2 2.04 -30.56 15.35
CA SER A 2 2.05 -32.00 15.75
C SER A 2 2.87 -32.34 17.00
N ARG A 3 4.05 -31.73 17.16
CA ARG A 3 4.90 -31.94 18.37
C ARG A 3 4.24 -31.46 19.66
N ILE A 4 3.50 -30.36 19.61
CA ILE A 4 2.77 -29.82 20.77
C ILE A 4 1.56 -30.72 21.07
N GLN A 5 0.85 -31.17 20.03
CA GLN A 5 -0.27 -32.11 20.17
C GLN A 5 0.15 -33.45 20.79
N GLU A 6 1.30 -34.01 20.38
CA GLU A 6 1.85 -35.24 20.98
C GLU A 6 2.16 -35.05 22.47
N LYS A 7 2.77 -33.93 22.82
CA LYS A 7 3.08 -33.59 24.22
C LYS A 7 1.82 -33.33 25.05
N ASN A 8 0.82 -32.68 24.46
CA ASN A 8 -0.48 -32.45 25.10
C ASN A 8 -1.24 -33.75 25.34
N LYS A 9 -1.18 -34.73 24.42
CA LYS A 9 -1.76 -36.07 24.66
C LYS A 9 -1.13 -36.72 25.89
N TYR A 10 0.20 -36.64 25.99
CA TYR A 10 0.92 -37.19 27.12
C TYR A 10 0.62 -36.44 28.45
N ILE A 11 0.48 -35.11 28.41
CA ILE A 11 0.06 -34.32 29.57
C ILE A 11 -1.35 -34.75 30.04
N ARG A 12 -2.29 -35.01 29.12
CA ARG A 12 -3.63 -35.52 29.47
C ARG A 12 -3.57 -36.89 30.15
N GLU A 13 -2.68 -37.78 29.70
CA GLU A 13 -2.47 -39.09 30.34
C GLU A 13 -1.94 -38.92 31.78
N ILE A 14 -0.94 -38.07 31.99
CA ILE A 14 -0.38 -37.79 33.33
C ILE A 14 -1.43 -37.14 34.26
N LEU A 15 -2.24 -36.20 33.75
CA LEU A 15 -3.30 -35.57 34.53
C LEU A 15 -4.39 -36.56 34.93
N ALA A 16 -4.75 -37.50 34.03
CA ALA A 16 -5.68 -38.58 34.32
C ALA A 16 -5.14 -39.52 35.41
N ASP A 17 -3.84 -39.84 35.38
CA ASP A 17 -3.18 -40.65 36.40
C ASP A 17 -3.11 -39.95 37.77
N LEU A 18 -2.95 -38.63 37.79
CA LEU A 18 -2.99 -37.81 39.00
C LEU A 18 -4.42 -37.55 39.53
N GLY A 19 -5.46 -37.88 38.76
CA GLY A 19 -6.85 -37.64 39.11
C GLY A 19 -7.26 -36.16 39.07
N ILE A 20 -6.49 -35.32 38.38
CA ILE A 20 -6.77 -33.89 38.19
C ILE A 20 -7.64 -33.76 36.93
N GLN A 21 -8.80 -33.12 37.05
CA GLN A 21 -9.61 -32.80 35.87
C GLN A 21 -8.85 -31.78 35.03
N ALA A 22 -8.48 -32.18 33.81
CA ALA A 22 -7.84 -31.27 32.88
C ALA A 22 -8.81 -30.13 32.54
N VAL A 23 -8.42 -28.90 32.85
CA VAL A 23 -9.15 -27.72 32.38
C VAL A 23 -8.72 -27.48 30.94
N GLU A 24 -9.65 -27.64 29.99
CA GLU A 24 -9.37 -27.57 28.55
C GLU A 24 -9.10 -26.13 28.06
N SER A 25 -9.35 -25.12 28.88
CA SER A 25 -9.21 -23.71 28.52
C SER A 25 -8.02 -23.06 29.24
N ALA A 26 -6.81 -23.41 28.85
CA ALA A 26 -5.61 -22.68 29.28
C ALA A 26 -5.51 -21.37 28.49
N SER A 27 -5.56 -20.21 29.17
CA SER A 27 -5.30 -18.92 28.51
C SER A 27 -3.84 -18.75 28.10
N LYS A 28 -2.90 -19.48 28.73
CA LYS A 28 -1.46 -19.34 28.49
C LYS A 28 -0.74 -20.68 28.43
N PRO A 29 0.30 -20.81 27.59
CA PRO A 29 1.17 -21.98 27.59
C PRO A 29 1.96 -22.04 28.90
N GLY A 30 1.77 -23.11 29.68
CA GLY A 30 2.53 -23.36 30.91
C GLY A 30 1.72 -23.46 32.20
N ASP A 31 0.40 -23.26 32.13
CA ASP A 31 -0.49 -23.48 33.28
C ASP A 31 -0.53 -24.98 33.62
N LEU A 32 -0.20 -25.32 34.86
CA LEU A 32 0.13 -26.70 35.28
C LEU A 32 -1.09 -27.65 35.33
N GLU A 33 -2.30 -27.09 35.41
CA GLU A 33 -3.57 -27.81 35.52
C GLU A 33 -4.36 -27.83 34.21
N SER A 34 -3.85 -27.18 33.14
CA SER A 34 -4.58 -27.01 31.90
C SER A 34 -3.73 -27.34 30.67
N VAL A 35 -4.41 -27.87 29.65
CA VAL A 35 -3.76 -28.26 28.39
C VAL A 35 -3.89 -27.09 27.43
N TRP A 36 -2.77 -26.45 27.12
CA TRP A 36 -2.75 -25.35 26.16
C TRP A 36 -2.68 -25.87 24.73
N GLU A 37 -3.59 -25.43 23.87
CA GLU A 37 -3.57 -25.73 22.44
C GLU A 37 -3.40 -24.45 21.60
N PRO A 38 -2.52 -24.48 20.58
CA PRO A 38 -2.39 -23.36 19.66
C PRO A 38 -3.62 -23.26 18.76
N GLU A 39 -4.30 -22.13 18.82
CA GLU A 39 -5.38 -21.77 17.90
C GLU A 39 -4.87 -20.87 16.79
N MET A 40 -5.33 -21.10 15.56
CA MET A 40 -5.04 -20.22 14.44
C MET A 40 -6.01 -19.03 14.45
N THR A 41 -5.46 -17.84 14.23
CA THR A 41 -6.23 -16.60 14.11
C THR A 41 -6.93 -16.51 12.75
N GLU A 42 -7.91 -15.60 12.63
CA GLU A 42 -8.67 -15.41 11.39
C GLU A 42 -7.77 -15.01 10.21
N ASP A 43 -6.74 -14.19 10.47
CA ASP A 43 -5.77 -13.75 9.47
C ASP A 43 -4.88 -14.90 8.95
N GLU A 44 -4.70 -15.94 9.75
CA GLU A 44 -3.89 -17.11 9.40
C GLU A 44 -4.66 -18.16 8.60
N VAL A 45 -6.01 -18.13 8.67
CA VAL A 45 -6.89 -19.06 7.94
C VAL A 45 -7.89 -18.25 7.11
N PRO A 46 -7.50 -17.76 5.92
CA PRO A 46 -8.35 -16.90 5.09
C PRO A 46 -9.64 -17.59 4.66
N GLU A 47 -9.68 -18.92 4.67
CA GLU A 47 -10.88 -19.71 4.36
C GLU A 47 -12.02 -19.46 5.35
N ARG A 48 -11.73 -19.07 6.60
CA ARG A 48 -12.75 -18.78 7.63
C ARG A 48 -13.65 -17.60 7.26
N VAL A 49 -13.16 -16.65 6.47
CA VAL A 49 -13.95 -15.51 5.98
C VAL A 49 -15.12 -15.96 5.10
N PHE A 50 -15.01 -17.13 4.46
CA PHE A 50 -16.08 -17.67 3.61
C PHE A 50 -17.08 -18.54 4.37
N VAL A 51 -16.85 -18.81 5.66
CA VAL A 51 -17.71 -19.65 6.48
C VAL A 51 -18.51 -18.76 7.42
N VAL A 52 -19.79 -18.60 7.12
CA VAL A 52 -20.74 -17.94 8.02
C VAL A 52 -20.96 -18.82 9.23
N GLN A 53 -20.72 -18.28 10.42
CA GLN A 53 -20.94 -19.00 11.67
C GLN A 53 -22.40 -18.94 12.10
N ASP A 54 -22.90 -19.97 12.78
CA ASP A 54 -24.30 -20.03 13.23
C ASP A 54 -24.68 -18.87 14.18
N TRP A 55 -23.70 -18.30 14.88
CA TRP A 55 -23.89 -17.14 15.76
C TRP A 55 -23.91 -15.80 15.04
N GLU A 56 -23.41 -15.72 13.80
CA GLU A 56 -23.41 -14.51 12.97
C GLU A 56 -24.81 -14.22 12.40
N VAL A 57 -25.65 -15.27 12.30
CA VAL A 57 -27.00 -15.19 11.75
C VAL A 57 -28.03 -15.30 12.89
N GLU A 58 -28.56 -14.16 13.32
CA GLU A 58 -29.62 -14.09 14.36
C GLU A 58 -30.98 -14.63 13.88
N MET A 59 -31.14 -14.90 12.58
CA MET A 59 -32.37 -15.45 12.03
C MET A 59 -32.39 -16.98 12.14
N ALA A 60 -33.47 -17.53 12.66
CA ALA A 60 -33.69 -18.98 12.68
C ALA A 60 -33.68 -19.54 11.24
N LEU A 61 -32.66 -20.36 10.93
CA LEU A 61 -32.57 -21.04 9.64
C LEU A 61 -33.84 -21.86 9.38
N SER A 62 -34.64 -21.44 8.40
CA SER A 62 -35.87 -22.14 8.03
C SER A 62 -35.55 -23.26 7.05
N PHE A 63 -35.28 -24.44 7.59
CA PHE A 63 -35.07 -25.64 6.77
C PHE A 63 -36.36 -26.04 6.05
N THR A 64 -36.23 -26.39 4.77
CA THR A 64 -37.29 -27.09 4.03
C THR A 64 -37.54 -28.47 4.63
N ALA A 65 -38.74 -29.03 4.44
CA ALA A 65 -39.12 -30.32 5.03
C ALA A 65 -38.15 -31.47 4.65
N GLU A 66 -37.61 -31.43 3.44
CA GLU A 66 -36.64 -32.40 2.93
C GLU A 66 -35.27 -32.29 3.62
N GLN A 67 -34.78 -31.06 3.86
CA GLN A 67 -33.54 -30.81 4.60
C GLN A 67 -33.65 -31.22 6.08
N LYS A 68 -34.82 -31.06 6.70
CA LYS A 68 -35.07 -31.53 8.07
C LYS A 68 -35.02 -33.05 8.16
N ALA A 69 -35.65 -33.75 7.22
CA ALA A 69 -35.67 -35.21 7.18
C ALA A 69 -34.26 -35.80 7.00
N GLN A 70 -33.45 -35.23 6.10
CA GLN A 70 -32.06 -35.66 5.90
C GLN A 70 -31.21 -35.48 7.17
N ARG A 71 -31.37 -34.34 7.87
CA ARG A 71 -30.62 -34.06 9.10
C ARG A 71 -31.02 -35.02 10.23
N GLU A 72 -32.31 -35.29 10.38
CA GLU A 72 -32.81 -36.26 11.38
C GLU A 72 -32.31 -37.68 11.09
N GLU A 73 -32.27 -38.09 9.82
CA GLU A 73 -31.72 -39.38 9.41
C GLU A 73 -30.21 -39.48 9.72
N THR A 74 -29.44 -38.42 9.43
CA THR A 74 -28.02 -38.39 9.81
C THR A 74 -27.81 -38.43 11.33
N LEU A 75 -28.69 -37.78 12.10
CA LEU A 75 -28.62 -37.79 13.56
C LEU A 75 -28.89 -39.20 14.10
N LYS A 76 -29.97 -39.83 13.65
CA LYS A 76 -30.32 -41.22 14.02
C LYS A 76 -29.19 -42.19 13.67
N ARG A 77 -28.63 -42.09 12.46
CA ARG A 77 -27.52 -42.94 12.02
C ARG A 77 -26.26 -42.77 12.89
N ASN A 78 -25.97 -41.55 13.33
CA ASN A 78 -24.86 -41.28 14.24
C ASN A 78 -25.13 -41.81 15.66
N ASP A 79 -26.36 -41.68 16.16
CA ASP A 79 -26.75 -42.16 17.49
C ASP A 79 -26.82 -43.70 17.55
N ASP A 80 -27.30 -44.34 16.49
CA ASP A 80 -27.27 -45.79 16.30
C ASP A 80 -25.82 -46.29 16.27
N GLY A 81 -24.93 -45.58 15.55
CA GLY A 81 -23.50 -45.89 15.50
C GLY A 81 -22.81 -45.82 16.88
N LYS A 82 -23.15 -44.81 17.70
CA LYS A 82 -22.63 -44.69 19.08
C LYS A 82 -23.16 -45.81 19.99
N SER A 83 -24.42 -46.19 19.83
CA SER A 83 -25.07 -47.24 20.63
C SER A 83 -24.49 -48.63 20.31
N ILE A 84 -24.22 -48.90 19.04
CA ILE A 84 -23.56 -50.14 18.59
C ILE A 84 -22.12 -50.20 19.11
N ALA A 85 -21.36 -49.09 19.01
CA ALA A 85 -20.00 -49.02 19.55
C ALA A 85 -19.93 -49.21 21.08
N GLN A 86 -20.96 -48.78 21.82
CA GLN A 86 -21.07 -49.06 23.26
C GLN A 86 -21.40 -50.52 23.57
N ALA A 87 -22.16 -51.20 22.70
CA ALA A 87 -22.56 -52.60 22.90
C ALA A 87 -21.36 -53.58 22.80
N ASP A 88 -20.31 -53.22 22.06
CA ASP A 88 -19.13 -54.07 21.83
C ASP A 88 -18.12 -54.09 23.00
N ASN A 89 -18.38 -53.37 24.11
CA ASN A 89 -17.46 -53.28 25.25
C ASN A 89 -17.58 -54.41 26.28
N ARG A 90 -18.28 -55.52 25.99
CA ARG A 90 -18.42 -56.65 26.94
C ARG A 90 -17.09 -57.22 27.41
N ARG A 91 -16.07 -57.24 26.54
CA ARG A 91 -14.71 -57.69 26.89
C ARG A 91 -14.03 -56.76 27.89
N LEU A 92 -14.18 -55.44 27.73
CA LEU A 92 -13.60 -54.44 28.63
C LEU A 92 -14.34 -54.43 29.97
N GLN A 93 -15.67 -54.57 29.95
CA GLN A 93 -16.49 -54.72 31.17
C GLN A 93 -16.07 -55.95 31.98
N GLY A 94 -15.91 -57.11 31.33
CA GLY A 94 -15.47 -58.33 32.03
C GLY A 94 -14.05 -58.24 32.62
N LEU A 95 -13.14 -57.49 31.98
CA LEU A 95 -11.81 -57.24 32.53
C LEU A 95 -11.86 -56.27 33.73
N MET A 96 -12.76 -55.30 33.68
CA MET A 96 -13.06 -54.41 34.81
C MET A 96 -13.56 -55.21 36.02
N ASP A 97 -14.46 -56.17 35.80
CA ASP A 97 -15.03 -56.98 36.88
C ASP A 97 -14.07 -58.03 37.46
N MET A 98 -13.16 -58.59 36.67
CA MET A 98 -12.25 -59.66 37.13
C MET A 98 -10.91 -59.17 37.67
N MET A 99 -10.38 -58.04 37.18
CA MET A 99 -9.06 -57.51 37.59
C MET A 99 -9.06 -55.99 37.75
N TRP A 100 -10.21 -55.35 37.98
CA TRP A 100 -10.35 -53.89 38.00
C TRP A 100 -9.79 -53.20 36.74
N GLY A 101 -9.78 -53.93 35.61
CA GLY A 101 -9.25 -53.44 34.34
C GLY A 101 -7.74 -53.58 34.19
N ILE A 102 -7.03 -54.15 35.17
CA ILE A 102 -5.57 -54.20 35.21
C ILE A 102 -5.08 -55.56 34.72
N LEU A 103 -4.70 -55.64 33.44
CA LEU A 103 -4.12 -56.84 32.85
C LEU A 103 -2.61 -56.96 33.14
N GLU A 104 -1.90 -55.83 33.25
CA GLU A 104 -0.46 -55.76 33.52
C GLU A 104 -0.17 -54.74 34.62
N LEU A 105 0.65 -55.11 35.61
CA LEU A 105 1.13 -54.23 36.68
C LEU A 105 2.16 -53.23 36.14
N LYS A 106 1.69 -52.17 35.48
CA LYS A 106 2.51 -51.00 35.12
C LYS A 106 2.77 -50.13 36.35
N LYS A 107 3.84 -49.31 36.28
CA LYS A 107 4.19 -48.34 37.34
C LYS A 107 3.04 -47.37 37.66
N GLU A 108 2.19 -47.10 36.67
CA GLU A 108 0.96 -46.29 36.75
C GLU A 108 -0.09 -46.87 37.73
N ASN A 109 -0.08 -48.18 37.97
CA ASN A 109 -1.07 -48.84 38.82
C ASN A 109 -0.79 -48.69 40.32
N VAL A 110 0.40 -48.19 40.70
CA VAL A 110 0.78 -47.98 42.11
C VAL A 110 -0.18 -47.01 42.80
N LEU A 111 -0.74 -46.02 42.08
CA LEU A 111 -1.73 -45.09 42.63
C LEU A 111 -3.07 -45.77 42.95
N LYS A 112 -3.46 -46.76 42.14
CA LYS A 112 -4.76 -47.47 42.22
C LYS A 112 -4.75 -48.67 43.16
N MET A 113 -3.58 -49.09 43.66
CA MET A 113 -3.48 -50.18 44.63
C MET A 113 -3.99 -49.76 46.01
N GLU A 114 -4.91 -50.55 46.56
CA GLU A 114 -5.39 -50.44 47.94
C GLU A 114 -5.14 -51.76 48.65
N ILE A 115 -4.66 -51.70 49.90
CA ILE A 115 -4.49 -52.91 50.72
C ILE A 115 -5.84 -53.20 51.36
N PRO A 116 -6.42 -54.39 51.17
CA PRO A 116 -7.67 -54.75 51.79
C PRO A 116 -7.55 -54.68 53.31
N GLU A 117 -8.60 -54.17 53.96
CA GLU A 117 -8.63 -54.04 55.41
C GLU A 117 -8.49 -55.41 56.08
N PRO A 118 -7.67 -55.52 57.14
CA PRO A 118 -7.45 -56.80 57.80
C PRO A 118 -8.72 -57.22 58.55
N SER A 119 -8.98 -58.53 58.58
CA SER A 119 -10.21 -59.12 59.17
C SER A 119 -10.45 -58.77 60.64
N CYS A 120 -9.43 -58.31 61.37
CA CYS A 120 -9.53 -57.87 62.76
C CYS A 120 -10.19 -56.49 62.92
N MET A 121 -10.24 -55.66 61.87
CA MET A 121 -10.93 -54.35 61.87
C MET A 121 -12.46 -54.45 61.99
N SER A 122 -13.03 -55.62 61.68
CA SER A 122 -14.47 -55.87 61.80
C SER A 122 -14.90 -56.26 63.22
N LYS A 123 -13.97 -56.50 64.14
CA LYS A 123 -14.22 -56.87 65.54
C LYS A 123 -13.75 -55.75 66.48
N PRO A 124 -14.44 -55.53 67.61
CA PRO A 124 -14.04 -54.51 68.59
C PRO A 124 -12.64 -54.78 69.16
N GLU A 125 -11.91 -53.71 69.47
CA GLU A 125 -10.50 -53.72 69.90
C GLU A 125 -10.25 -54.54 71.18
N GLU A 126 -11.30 -54.80 71.96
CA GLU A 126 -11.31 -55.61 73.18
C GLU A 126 -11.21 -57.13 72.92
N GLU A 127 -11.53 -57.60 71.70
CA GLU A 127 -11.49 -59.02 71.30
C GLU A 127 -10.24 -59.39 70.50
N TRP A 128 -9.24 -58.50 70.44
CA TRP A 128 -8.04 -58.73 69.65
C TRP A 128 -7.12 -59.75 70.30
N THR A 129 -6.82 -60.80 69.55
CA THR A 129 -5.77 -61.77 69.90
C THR A 129 -4.39 -61.16 69.67
N VAL A 130 -3.33 -61.72 70.27
CA VAL A 130 -1.94 -61.23 70.10
C VAL A 130 -1.53 -61.27 68.62
N GLU A 131 -2.07 -62.23 67.88
CA GLU A 131 -1.95 -62.41 66.43
C GLU A 131 -2.65 -61.29 65.65
N ASP A 132 -3.80 -60.80 66.12
CA ASP A 132 -4.54 -59.68 65.48
C ASP A 132 -3.78 -58.35 65.63
N HIS A 133 -3.14 -58.14 66.78
CA HIS A 133 -2.23 -57.00 66.99
C HIS A 133 -0.99 -57.06 66.08
N HIS A 134 -0.47 -58.25 65.79
CA HIS A 134 0.64 -58.41 64.86
C HIS A 134 0.21 -58.12 63.42
N GLN A 135 -0.93 -58.66 62.99
CA GLN A 135 -1.52 -58.40 61.66
C GLN A 135 -1.81 -56.91 61.44
N MET A 136 -2.27 -56.20 62.47
CA MET A 136 -2.50 -54.75 62.41
C MET A 136 -1.19 -53.95 62.27
N LYS A 137 -0.11 -54.36 62.94
CA LYS A 137 1.21 -53.71 62.78
C LYS A 137 1.76 -53.89 61.37
N ASP A 138 1.63 -55.11 60.83
CA ASP A 138 2.09 -55.43 59.48
C ASP A 138 1.24 -54.70 58.43
N PHE A 139 -0.08 -54.63 58.61
CA PHE A 139 -0.97 -53.83 57.78
C PHE A 139 -0.57 -52.35 57.78
N ASN A 140 -0.40 -51.74 58.96
CA ASN A 140 0.02 -50.34 59.06
C ASN A 140 1.39 -50.09 58.42
N HIS A 141 2.33 -51.04 58.55
CA HIS A 141 3.63 -50.95 57.89
C HIS A 141 3.48 -51.00 56.36
N GLN A 142 2.69 -51.93 55.84
CA GLN A 142 2.45 -52.05 54.40
C GLN A 142 1.69 -50.83 53.83
N VAL A 143 0.72 -50.27 54.57
CA VAL A 143 0.02 -49.03 54.19
C VAL A 143 0.99 -47.86 54.11
N LYS A 144 1.91 -47.72 55.08
CA LYS A 144 2.96 -46.69 55.04
C LYS A 144 3.88 -46.87 53.83
N GLU A 145 4.36 -48.09 53.59
CA GLU A 145 5.20 -48.36 52.42
C GLU A 145 4.49 -48.08 51.09
N LEU A 146 3.19 -48.41 50.99
CA LEU A 146 2.42 -48.09 49.78
C LEU A 146 2.21 -46.60 49.63
N ASN A 147 1.93 -45.86 50.71
CA ASN A 147 1.82 -44.40 50.65
C ASN A 147 3.14 -43.75 50.21
N ASP A 148 4.27 -44.20 50.75
CA ASP A 148 5.60 -43.71 50.33
C ASP A 148 5.87 -44.00 48.84
N LYS A 149 5.43 -45.17 48.34
CA LYS A 149 5.54 -45.52 46.91
C LYS A 149 4.61 -44.65 46.04
N LYS A 150 3.37 -44.41 46.49
CA LYS A 150 2.40 -43.53 45.82
C LYS A 150 2.92 -42.10 45.74
N GLU A 151 3.49 -41.58 46.82
CA GLU A 151 4.01 -40.21 46.87
C GLU A 151 5.26 -40.02 46.00
N LYS A 152 6.19 -40.98 46.03
CA LYS A 152 7.34 -40.97 45.10
C LYS A 152 6.89 -40.96 43.65
N TYR A 153 5.89 -41.76 43.31
CA TYR A 153 5.38 -41.81 41.94
C TYR A 153 4.62 -40.52 41.55
N ARG A 154 3.82 -39.94 42.46
CA ARG A 154 3.20 -38.62 42.26
C ARG A 154 4.25 -37.54 41.98
N ASN A 155 5.35 -37.52 42.73
CA ASN A 155 6.43 -36.55 42.52
C ASN A 155 7.09 -36.73 41.14
N VAL A 156 7.33 -37.97 40.70
CA VAL A 156 7.85 -38.26 39.36
C VAL A 156 6.91 -37.75 38.27
N LEU A 157 5.60 -38.02 38.39
CA LEU A 157 4.60 -37.52 37.44
C LEU A 157 4.52 -35.99 37.40
N GLN A 158 4.61 -35.33 38.56
CA GLN A 158 4.63 -33.86 38.63
C GLN A 158 5.87 -33.26 37.98
N ASP A 159 7.04 -33.86 38.17
CA ASP A 159 8.28 -33.38 37.56
C ASP A 159 8.28 -33.62 36.04
N GLU A 160 7.77 -34.76 35.59
CA GLU A 160 7.59 -35.03 34.17
C GLU A 160 6.62 -34.04 33.51
N LEU A 161 5.51 -33.73 34.18
CA LEU A 161 4.56 -32.72 33.73
C LEU A 161 5.25 -31.35 33.58
N LYS A 162 6.03 -30.90 34.58
CA LYS A 162 6.79 -29.63 34.49
C LYS A 162 7.76 -29.62 33.32
N VAL A 163 8.44 -30.72 33.05
CA VAL A 163 9.35 -30.86 31.89
C VAL A 163 8.57 -30.74 30.58
N MET A 164 7.39 -31.36 30.46
CA MET A 164 6.57 -31.27 29.25
C MET A 164 6.06 -29.85 29.01
N HIS A 165 5.57 -29.16 30.04
CA HIS A 165 5.18 -27.75 29.93
C HIS A 165 6.36 -26.85 29.54
N SER A 166 7.53 -27.05 30.15
CA SER A 166 8.73 -26.28 29.82
C SER A 166 9.13 -26.47 28.35
N ALA A 167 9.06 -27.70 27.84
CA ALA A 167 9.32 -27.99 26.43
C ALA A 167 8.31 -27.30 25.50
N ILE A 168 7.02 -27.24 25.86
CA ILE A 168 6.00 -26.52 25.08
C ILE A 168 6.32 -25.02 25.03
N ILE A 169 6.67 -24.42 26.16
CA ILE A 169 7.05 -23.00 26.24
C ILE A 169 8.28 -22.73 25.36
N GLU A 170 9.30 -23.58 25.41
CA GLU A 170 10.49 -23.45 24.58
C GLU A 170 10.16 -23.55 23.08
N TYR A 171 9.24 -24.46 22.69
CA TYR A 171 8.77 -24.52 21.31
C TYR A 171 8.08 -23.23 20.88
N CYS A 172 7.17 -22.69 21.69
CA CYS A 172 6.51 -21.41 21.40
C CYS A 172 7.53 -20.28 21.27
N GLN A 173 8.45 -20.12 22.23
CA GLN A 173 9.49 -19.09 22.18
C GLN A 173 10.41 -19.23 20.96
N SER A 174 10.76 -20.47 20.58
CA SER A 174 11.60 -20.71 19.40
C SER A 174 10.89 -20.28 18.11
N PHE A 175 9.58 -20.51 18.02
CA PHE A 175 8.74 -20.10 16.92
C PHE A 175 8.59 -18.58 16.87
N ASP A 176 8.30 -17.93 18.01
CA ASP A 176 8.17 -16.47 18.11
C ASP A 176 9.46 -15.75 17.70
N ARG A 177 10.62 -16.30 18.09
CA ARG A 177 11.92 -15.78 17.66
C ARG A 177 12.11 -15.91 16.15
N ALA A 178 11.73 -17.04 15.56
CA ALA A 178 11.81 -17.24 14.11
C ALA A 178 10.88 -16.28 13.36
N LEU A 179 9.65 -16.09 13.84
CA LEU A 179 8.70 -15.12 13.31
C LEU A 179 9.22 -13.69 13.39
N THR A 180 9.75 -13.29 14.55
CA THR A 180 10.33 -11.95 14.74
C THR A 180 11.50 -11.72 13.78
N CYS A 181 12.38 -12.71 13.59
CA CYS A 181 13.47 -12.62 12.64
C CYS A 181 12.99 -12.48 11.17
N LEU A 182 11.91 -13.18 10.81
CA LEU A 182 11.28 -13.03 9.49
C LEU A 182 10.65 -11.67 9.32
N PHE A 183 9.97 -11.16 10.35
CA PHE A 183 9.36 -9.84 10.36
C PHE A 183 10.41 -8.72 10.22
N ASP A 184 11.53 -8.81 10.93
CA ASP A 184 12.65 -7.88 10.80
C ASP A 184 13.23 -7.89 9.38
N LYS A 185 13.35 -9.07 8.75
CA LYS A 185 13.78 -9.20 7.36
C LYS A 185 12.78 -8.55 6.41
N LYS A 186 11.48 -8.76 6.62
CA LYS A 186 10.40 -8.13 5.84
C LYS A 186 10.54 -6.61 5.90
N ILE A 187 10.63 -6.03 7.11
CA ILE A 187 10.78 -4.58 7.29
C ILE A 187 12.03 -4.06 6.57
N LYS A 188 13.18 -4.74 6.68
CA LYS A 188 14.41 -4.31 6.02
C LYS A 188 14.29 -4.31 4.49
N ILE A 189 13.62 -5.31 3.93
CA ILE A 189 13.40 -5.41 2.48
C ILE A 189 12.40 -4.34 2.04
N GLU A 190 11.27 -4.16 2.73
CA GLU A 190 10.29 -3.11 2.43
C GLU A 190 10.91 -1.71 2.51
N MET A 191 11.74 -1.46 3.52
CA MET A 191 12.48 -0.21 3.63
C MET A 191 13.42 0.02 2.42
N ALA A 192 14.11 -1.03 1.95
CA ALA A 192 14.97 -0.92 0.77
C ALA A 192 14.14 -0.69 -0.50
N ILE A 193 13.00 -1.37 -0.66
CA ILE A 193 12.06 -1.15 -1.76
C ILE A 193 11.61 0.31 -1.78
N HIS A 194 11.11 0.84 -0.67
CA HIS A 194 10.64 2.23 -0.59
C HIS A 194 11.75 3.25 -0.84
N GLN A 195 12.98 2.98 -0.41
CA GLN A 195 14.13 3.83 -0.73
C GLN A 195 14.39 3.87 -2.23
N GLU A 196 14.33 2.74 -2.93
CA GLU A 196 14.50 2.68 -4.38
C GLU A 196 13.31 3.29 -5.13
N GLU A 197 12.07 3.07 -4.68
CA GLU A 197 10.88 3.73 -5.24
C GLU A 197 10.99 5.26 -5.17
N LEU A 198 11.47 5.79 -4.04
CA LEU A 198 11.71 7.22 -3.89
C LEU A 198 12.81 7.73 -4.83
N LYS A 199 13.89 6.97 -5.03
CA LYS A 199 14.95 7.33 -5.99
C LYS A 199 14.42 7.35 -7.43
N LEU A 200 13.62 6.35 -7.81
CA LEU A 200 12.99 6.29 -9.12
C LEU A 200 12.06 7.49 -9.34
N ALA A 201 11.22 7.83 -8.35
CA ALA A 201 10.34 8.99 -8.42
C ALA A 201 11.13 10.30 -8.59
N ASN A 202 12.21 10.48 -7.84
CA ASN A 202 13.08 11.66 -7.95
C ASN A 202 13.75 11.77 -9.32
N LEU A 203 14.29 10.66 -9.84
CA LEU A 203 14.88 10.62 -11.18
C LEU A 203 13.84 10.92 -12.26
N SER A 204 12.65 10.33 -12.15
CA SER A 204 11.54 10.59 -13.07
C SER A 204 11.15 12.08 -13.09
N ASN A 205 11.10 12.72 -11.92
CA ASN A 205 10.81 14.15 -11.82
C ASN A 205 11.94 15.02 -12.42
N SER A 206 13.20 14.62 -12.22
CA SER A 206 14.35 15.30 -12.83
C SER A 206 14.32 15.23 -14.36
N LEU A 207 14.01 14.06 -14.92
CA LEU A 207 13.89 13.87 -16.37
C LEU A 207 12.73 14.70 -16.94
N LEU A 208 11.57 14.69 -16.28
CA LEU A 208 10.43 15.49 -16.70
C LEU A 208 10.78 16.99 -16.74
N LEU A 209 11.49 17.48 -15.72
CA LEU A 209 11.94 18.88 -15.68
C LEU A 209 12.92 19.19 -16.83
N GLU A 210 13.85 18.29 -17.13
CA GLU A 210 14.78 18.44 -18.25
C GLU A 210 14.04 18.51 -19.59
N ASP A 211 13.06 17.65 -19.80
CA ASP A 211 12.21 17.65 -21.00
C ASP A 211 11.43 18.96 -21.14
N GLU A 212 10.86 19.48 -20.05
CA GLU A 212 10.16 20.78 -20.03
C GLU A 212 11.11 21.93 -20.39
N LEU A 213 12.32 21.94 -19.83
CA LEU A 213 13.34 22.94 -20.12
C LEU A 213 13.79 22.88 -21.58
N ASN A 214 14.01 21.68 -22.11
CA ASN A 214 14.40 21.46 -23.50
C ASN A 214 13.30 21.94 -24.47
N CYS A 215 12.03 21.59 -24.21
CA CYS A 215 10.90 22.08 -24.99
C CYS A 215 10.84 23.61 -25.00
N ARG A 216 11.04 24.24 -23.83
CA ARG A 216 11.04 25.69 -23.70
C ARG A 216 12.23 26.34 -24.41
N GLU A 217 13.41 25.73 -24.35
CA GLU A 217 14.60 26.18 -25.06
C GLU A 217 14.38 26.15 -26.58
N VAL A 218 13.86 25.04 -27.11
CA VAL A 218 13.53 24.90 -28.54
C VAL A 218 12.55 25.99 -28.98
N GLN A 219 11.49 26.24 -28.20
CA GLN A 219 10.52 27.29 -28.48
C GLN A 219 11.16 28.69 -28.51
N LEU A 220 11.99 29.02 -27.51
CA LEU A 220 12.67 30.30 -27.43
C LEU A 220 13.67 30.49 -28.58
N ASN A 221 14.39 29.43 -28.96
CA ASN A 221 15.32 29.44 -30.07
C ASN A 221 14.61 29.70 -31.40
N PHE A 222 13.45 29.06 -31.62
CA PHE A 222 12.61 29.31 -32.80
C PHE A 222 12.15 30.78 -32.86
N MET A 223 11.61 31.31 -31.76
CA MET A 223 11.17 32.72 -31.69
C MET A 223 12.34 33.70 -31.91
N ARG A 224 13.52 33.37 -31.37
CA ARG A 224 14.74 34.16 -31.58
C ARG A 224 15.13 34.18 -33.06
N GLN A 225 15.07 33.04 -33.74
CA GLN A 225 15.38 32.95 -35.17
C GLN A 225 14.41 33.77 -36.02
N GLN A 226 13.10 33.69 -35.75
CA GLN A 226 12.10 34.53 -36.44
C GLN A 226 12.40 36.03 -36.26
N LYS A 227 12.65 36.47 -35.01
CA LYS A 227 13.00 37.87 -34.73
C LYS A 227 14.28 38.31 -35.43
N LYS A 228 15.28 37.42 -35.55
CA LYS A 228 16.52 37.69 -36.29
C LYS A 228 16.24 37.92 -37.78
N GLN A 229 15.42 37.07 -38.40
CA GLN A 229 15.02 37.21 -39.80
C GLN A 229 14.27 38.53 -40.05
N LEU A 230 13.30 38.86 -39.19
CA LEU A 230 12.55 40.12 -39.28
C LEU A 230 13.46 41.35 -39.13
N LYS A 231 14.43 41.28 -38.20
CA LYS A 231 15.42 42.36 -38.02
C LYS A 231 16.28 42.54 -39.28
N GLU A 232 16.69 41.45 -39.90
CA GLU A 232 17.48 41.48 -41.13
C GLU A 232 16.69 42.06 -42.31
N GLN A 233 15.44 41.63 -42.50
CA GLN A 233 14.53 42.21 -43.50
C GLN A 233 14.31 43.71 -43.26
N SER A 234 14.06 44.11 -42.01
CA SER A 234 13.90 45.52 -41.65
C SER A 234 15.17 46.34 -41.91
N ALA A 235 16.36 45.77 -41.64
CA ALA A 235 17.63 46.42 -41.93
C ALA A 235 17.86 46.61 -43.44
N GLN A 236 17.50 45.63 -44.26
CA GLN A 236 17.57 45.72 -45.72
C GLN A 236 16.63 46.82 -46.25
N LEU A 237 15.36 46.81 -45.84
CA LEU A 237 14.40 47.85 -46.23
C LEU A 237 14.86 49.25 -45.81
N LEU A 238 15.47 49.37 -44.64
CA LEU A 238 16.03 50.64 -44.15
C LEU A 238 17.23 51.09 -44.98
N LEU A 239 18.07 50.16 -45.44
CA LEU A 239 19.18 50.47 -46.35
C LEU A 239 18.66 50.97 -47.70
N GLU A 240 17.73 50.25 -48.32
CA GLU A 240 17.10 50.64 -49.58
C GLU A 240 16.42 52.01 -49.49
N ALA A 241 15.72 52.28 -48.38
CA ALA A 241 15.10 53.58 -48.14
C ALA A 241 16.14 54.70 -48.02
N LYS A 242 17.27 54.45 -47.35
CA LYS A 242 18.38 55.41 -47.26
C LYS A 242 19.00 55.69 -48.63
N GLU A 243 19.29 54.65 -49.40
CA GLU A 243 19.81 54.80 -50.77
C GLU A 243 18.86 55.62 -51.65
N ARG A 244 17.56 55.33 -51.56
CA ARG A 244 16.53 56.09 -52.29
C ARG A 244 16.52 57.56 -51.89
N VAL A 245 16.66 57.88 -50.61
CA VAL A 245 16.74 59.27 -50.11
C VAL A 245 18.01 59.96 -50.61
N GLU A 246 19.17 59.29 -50.60
CA GLU A 246 20.41 59.87 -51.12
C GLU A 246 20.33 60.10 -52.64
N ASN A 247 19.77 59.18 -53.41
CA ASN A 247 19.51 59.38 -54.84
C ASN A 247 18.59 60.60 -55.09
N PHE A 248 17.54 60.79 -54.27
CA PHE A 248 16.71 61.98 -54.36
C PHE A 248 17.45 63.27 -53.98
N ARG A 249 18.37 63.21 -53.01
CA ARG A 249 19.23 64.35 -52.65
C ARG A 249 20.18 64.70 -53.80
N GLU A 250 20.85 63.72 -54.39
CA GLU A 250 21.77 63.92 -55.51
C GLU A 250 21.06 64.51 -56.73
N THR A 251 19.92 63.92 -57.12
CA THR A 251 19.10 64.45 -58.22
C THR A 251 18.63 65.88 -57.96
N TYR A 252 18.19 66.18 -56.73
CA TYR A 252 17.84 67.55 -56.34
C TYR A 252 19.04 68.51 -56.41
N THR A 253 20.22 68.11 -55.91
CA THR A 253 21.44 68.94 -56.00
C THR A 253 21.87 69.17 -57.44
N ASN A 254 21.76 68.16 -58.31
CA ASN A 254 22.06 68.27 -59.74
C ASN A 254 21.09 69.22 -60.46
N LEU A 255 19.79 69.15 -60.13
CA LEU A 255 18.79 70.09 -60.67
C LEU A 255 19.05 71.53 -60.21
N VAL A 256 19.36 71.73 -58.92
CA VAL A 256 19.66 73.06 -58.37
C VAL A 256 20.95 73.64 -58.95
N THR A 257 21.97 72.81 -59.19
CA THR A 257 23.22 73.25 -59.82
C THR A 257 23.01 73.57 -61.30
N GLY A 258 22.31 72.72 -62.06
CA GLY A 258 21.93 72.99 -63.44
C GLY A 258 21.11 74.28 -63.60
N ASP A 259 20.15 74.54 -62.71
CA ASP A 259 19.37 75.79 -62.71
C ASP A 259 20.25 77.03 -62.51
N LYS A 260 21.23 76.95 -61.60
CA LYS A 260 22.22 78.01 -61.39
C LYS A 260 23.14 78.20 -62.59
N GLU A 261 23.53 77.12 -63.27
CA GLU A 261 24.36 77.19 -64.48
C GLU A 261 23.61 77.85 -65.64
N LEU A 262 22.35 77.50 -65.85
CA LEU A 262 21.47 78.17 -66.81
C LEU A 262 21.30 79.65 -66.48
N GLU A 263 21.14 80.00 -65.21
CA GLU A 263 21.07 81.41 -64.78
C GLU A 263 22.37 82.18 -65.10
N ARG A 264 23.55 81.57 -64.91
CA ARG A 264 24.85 82.16 -65.26
C ARG A 264 25.08 82.21 -66.78
N GLY A 265 24.57 81.22 -67.50
CA GLY A 265 24.65 81.08 -68.96
C GLY A 265 23.71 82.02 -69.71
N PHE A 266 22.61 82.44 -69.10
CA PHE A 266 21.50 83.16 -69.75
C PHE A 266 21.95 84.34 -70.62
N ARG A 267 22.87 85.18 -70.12
CA ARG A 267 23.35 86.36 -70.87
C ARG A 267 24.24 85.99 -72.06
N ARG A 268 24.90 84.84 -72.01
CA ARG A 268 25.81 84.36 -73.06
C ARG A 268 25.07 83.72 -74.24
N GLU A 269 23.85 83.25 -74.04
CA GLU A 269 23.04 82.61 -75.08
C GLU A 269 22.42 83.60 -76.08
N PHE A 270 22.44 84.90 -75.77
CA PHE A 270 21.84 85.94 -76.60
C PHE A 270 22.85 87.05 -76.97
N PRO A 271 23.94 86.74 -77.70
CA PRO A 271 24.95 87.74 -78.05
C PRO A 271 24.43 88.80 -79.04
N ASP A 272 23.40 88.47 -79.84
CA ASP A 272 22.88 89.33 -80.92
C ASP A 272 21.78 90.32 -80.47
N LEU A 273 21.39 90.29 -79.20
CA LEU A 273 20.31 91.13 -78.65
C LEU A 273 20.87 92.35 -77.88
N GLN A 274 20.16 93.47 -77.93
CA GLN A 274 20.52 94.67 -77.16
C GLN A 274 20.43 94.41 -75.64
N SER A 275 21.42 94.90 -74.88
CA SER A 275 21.56 94.62 -73.44
C SER A 275 20.32 94.95 -72.60
N SER A 276 19.57 96.01 -72.95
CA SER A 276 18.35 96.42 -72.24
C SER A 276 17.21 95.40 -72.37
N ILE A 277 17.12 94.71 -73.52
CA ILE A 277 16.13 93.66 -73.77
C ILE A 277 16.53 92.39 -73.01
N ILE A 278 17.83 92.04 -73.00
CA ILE A 278 18.36 90.90 -72.24
C ILE A 278 18.08 91.06 -70.74
N ASP A 279 18.23 92.26 -70.18
CA ASP A 279 17.94 92.54 -68.77
C ASP A 279 16.46 92.39 -68.42
N ASN A 280 15.56 92.83 -69.31
CA ASN A 280 14.11 92.65 -69.12
C ASN A 280 13.71 91.17 -69.20
N LEU A 281 14.28 90.42 -70.16
CA LEU A 281 14.06 88.97 -70.28
C LEU A 281 14.60 88.20 -69.08
N PHE A 282 15.77 88.57 -68.56
CA PHE A 282 16.34 87.94 -67.37
C PHE A 282 15.49 88.19 -66.11
N LYS A 283 14.90 89.39 -65.96
CA LYS A 283 13.93 89.66 -64.88
C LYS A 283 12.71 88.76 -65.00
N MET A 284 12.14 88.61 -66.19
CA MET A 284 11.01 87.68 -66.42
C MET A 284 11.40 86.23 -66.11
N TYR A 285 12.60 85.79 -66.52
CA TYR A 285 13.13 84.46 -66.21
C TYR A 285 13.29 84.22 -64.70
N LYS A 286 13.73 85.22 -63.92
CA LYS A 286 13.82 85.13 -62.45
C LYS A 286 12.47 85.12 -61.75
N HIS A 287 11.49 85.82 -62.32
CA HIS A 287 10.11 85.83 -61.84
C HIS A 287 9.28 84.65 -62.36
N ARG A 288 9.91 83.67 -63.03
CA ARG A 288 9.21 82.45 -63.46
C ARG A 288 8.52 81.81 -62.25
N PRO A 289 7.24 81.43 -62.37
CA PRO A 289 6.57 80.66 -61.33
C PRO A 289 7.40 79.40 -61.07
N ARG A 290 7.95 79.27 -59.85
CA ARG A 290 8.64 78.04 -59.47
C ARG A 290 7.59 76.94 -59.48
N ALA A 291 7.62 76.08 -60.49
CA ALA A 291 6.72 74.96 -60.61
C ALA A 291 7.09 73.89 -59.56
N GLN A 292 6.78 74.15 -58.27
CA GLN A 292 6.63 73.14 -57.21
C GLN A 292 6.21 73.79 -55.88
N LYS A 293 4.92 74.13 -55.76
CA LYS A 293 4.12 73.66 -54.61
C LYS A 293 3.18 72.57 -55.12
N VAL A 294 3.66 71.67 -55.97
CA VAL A 294 2.96 70.42 -56.25
C VAL A 294 3.17 69.57 -55.01
N ARG A 295 2.25 69.74 -54.09
CA ARG A 295 1.69 68.72 -53.22
C ARG A 295 2.40 67.36 -53.39
N THR A 296 3.44 67.13 -52.61
CA THR A 296 3.92 65.79 -52.26
C THR A 296 2.86 65.14 -51.35
N LEU A 297 1.63 64.99 -51.86
CA LEU A 297 0.48 64.36 -51.20
C LEU A 297 -0.14 63.29 -52.10
N ALA A 298 0.63 62.72 -53.02
CA ALA A 298 0.22 61.53 -53.74
C ALA A 298 1.36 60.52 -53.67
N LEU A 299 1.09 59.44 -52.95
CA LEU A 299 1.91 58.23 -52.79
C LEU A 299 3.06 58.29 -51.76
N SER A 300 2.89 58.99 -50.63
CA SER A 300 3.45 58.46 -49.38
C SER A 300 2.41 57.49 -48.82
N ALA A 301 2.47 56.23 -49.26
CA ALA A 301 1.96 55.15 -48.44
C ALA A 301 2.62 55.32 -47.06
N ASP A 302 1.81 55.66 -46.07
CA ASP A 302 2.24 55.84 -44.69
C ASP A 302 2.98 54.56 -44.25
N PRO A 303 4.31 54.61 -44.01
CA PRO A 303 5.07 53.41 -43.66
C PRO A 303 4.78 52.94 -42.22
N TYR A 304 3.88 53.63 -41.49
CA TYR A 304 3.49 53.32 -40.12
C TYR A 304 1.99 53.05 -39.92
N ALA A 305 1.18 53.05 -40.99
CA ALA A 305 -0.27 52.81 -40.86
C ALA A 305 -0.61 51.40 -40.34
N GLU A 306 0.25 50.42 -40.58
CA GLU A 306 0.13 49.08 -39.99
C GLU A 306 1.06 48.89 -38.81
N ARG A 307 0.72 49.53 -37.67
CA ARG A 307 1.07 48.96 -36.37
C ARG A 307 -0.20 48.37 -35.76
N PRO A 308 -0.26 47.05 -35.50
CA PRO A 308 -1.35 46.52 -34.71
C PRO A 308 -1.27 47.13 -33.30
N SER A 309 -2.37 47.74 -32.89
CA SER A 309 -2.57 48.38 -31.59
C SER A 309 -2.20 47.44 -30.44
N SER A 310 -0.99 47.59 -29.90
CA SER A 310 -0.61 46.99 -28.62
C SER A 310 -1.16 47.84 -27.47
N ARG A 311 -2.48 47.86 -27.28
CA ARG A 311 -3.11 48.31 -26.03
C ARG A 311 -4.61 48.00 -26.00
N SER A 312 -4.95 46.83 -25.48
CA SER A 312 -6.19 46.61 -24.73
C SER A 312 -5.89 45.63 -23.60
N GLY A 313 -5.53 46.20 -22.45
CA GLY A 313 -5.61 45.49 -21.18
C GLY A 313 -6.95 45.82 -20.54
N THR A 314 -7.84 44.84 -20.46
CA THR A 314 -8.84 44.70 -19.41
C THR A 314 -9.13 43.20 -19.28
N GLY A 315 -8.82 42.64 -18.11
CA GLY A 315 -9.03 41.22 -17.84
C GLY A 315 -10.51 40.86 -17.71
N THR A 316 -10.81 39.57 -17.82
CA THR A 316 -11.67 38.81 -16.90
C THR A 316 -11.39 37.33 -17.14
N ARG A 317 -11.50 36.54 -16.07
CA ARG A 317 -11.28 35.10 -15.91
C ARG A 317 -12.11 34.26 -16.90
N GLY A 318 -11.61 33.06 -17.23
CA GLY A 318 -12.41 32.01 -17.89
C GLY A 318 -11.58 30.78 -18.22
N CYS A 319 -11.64 29.78 -17.33
CA CYS A 319 -11.18 28.42 -17.54
C CYS A 319 -11.90 27.79 -18.75
N HIS A 320 -11.18 27.05 -19.61
CA HIS A 320 -11.55 25.68 -20.03
C HIS A 320 -10.52 25.13 -21.01
N THR A 321 -9.71 24.21 -20.50
CA THR A 321 -9.06 23.15 -21.26
C THR A 321 -10.13 22.23 -21.84
N VAL A 322 -10.16 22.10 -23.16
CA VAL A 322 -10.85 21.01 -23.86
C VAL A 322 -9.81 19.90 -24.02
N ALA A 323 -9.94 18.85 -23.20
CA ALA A 323 -9.35 17.54 -23.49
C ALA A 323 -10.33 16.75 -24.38
N PRO A 324 -9.84 15.86 -25.25
CA PRO A 324 -10.70 15.04 -26.09
C PRO A 324 -11.31 13.87 -25.31
N ASP A 325 -12.51 13.49 -25.75
CA ASP A 325 -13.26 12.29 -25.36
C ASP A 325 -12.40 11.02 -25.33
N ASP A 326 -12.52 10.25 -24.25
CA ASP A 326 -12.59 8.79 -24.36
C ASP A 326 -13.31 8.16 -23.17
N GLY A 327 -14.19 7.22 -23.49
CA GLY A 327 -15.23 6.69 -22.61
C GLY A 327 -14.77 5.78 -21.48
N GLY A 328 -15.62 5.65 -20.47
CA GLY A 328 -15.42 4.69 -19.37
C GLY A 328 -16.44 4.85 -18.26
N THR A 329 -17.58 4.16 -18.40
CA THR A 329 -18.61 4.02 -17.37
C THR A 329 -18.02 3.40 -16.08
N ARG A 330 -18.16 4.07 -14.92
CA ARG A 330 -18.18 3.40 -13.61
C ARG A 330 -18.90 4.25 -12.56
N GLN A 331 -19.94 3.65 -11.98
CA GLN A 331 -20.72 4.14 -10.84
C GLN A 331 -19.83 4.30 -9.61
N THR A 332 -19.99 5.41 -8.87
CA THR A 332 -19.45 5.57 -7.52
C THR A 332 -20.56 5.57 -6.47
N ARG A 333 -20.29 4.74 -5.47
CA ARG A 333 -21.05 4.45 -4.25
C ARG A 333 -20.92 5.62 -3.27
N VAL A 334 -22.03 6.04 -2.70
CA VAL A 334 -22.12 7.03 -1.61
C VAL A 334 -21.69 6.37 -0.29
N LEU A 335 -20.86 7.04 0.50
CA LEU A 335 -20.67 6.77 1.93
C LEU A 335 -20.98 8.04 2.73
N PRO A 336 -21.67 7.94 3.88
CA PRO A 336 -22.06 9.08 4.70
C PRO A 336 -20.98 9.46 5.73
N HIS A 337 -20.90 10.74 6.05
CA HIS A 337 -20.21 11.26 7.22
C HIS A 337 -21.03 11.04 8.48
N GLY A 338 -20.37 10.53 9.53
CA GLY A 338 -20.80 10.61 10.91
C GLY A 338 -19.58 10.78 11.81
N ALA A 339 -19.52 11.90 12.50
CA ALA A 339 -19.00 12.09 13.86
C ALA A 339 -19.60 13.40 14.39
#